data_AF-V2XYN9-F1
#
_entry.id   AF-V2XYN9-F1
#
_cell.length_a   1.000
_cell.length_b   1.000
_cell.length_c   1.000
_cell.angle_alpha   90.00
_cell.angle_beta   90.00
_cell.angle_gamma   90.00
#
_symmetry.space_group_name_H-M   'P 1'
#
loop_
_entity.id
_entity.type
_entity.pdbx_description
1 polymer ?
#
loop_
_entity_poly.entity_id
_entity_poly.type
_entity_poly.pdbx_seq_one_letter_code
_entity_poly.pdbx_strand_id
1 'polypeptide(L)' 'MANITEMTHEERIELAFTQRQLEELEQARSMPIVFDEDCPEITPEQAVKFRRVNPFRRANN' A
#
# COMPACT_ATOMS: atom_id res chain seq x y z
N MET A 1 -11.91 3.52 1.45
CA MET A 1 -10.86 4.57 1.36
C MET A 1 -11.55 5.88 1.68
N ALA A 2 -11.00 6.71 2.55
CA ALA A 2 -11.61 8.00 2.89
C ALA A 2 -11.56 8.93 1.66
N ASN A 3 -12.68 9.57 1.34
CA ASN A 3 -12.77 10.46 0.18
C ASN A 3 -12.29 11.86 0.57
N ILE A 4 -11.05 12.18 0.22
CA ILE A 4 -10.35 13.41 0.66
C ILE A 4 -11.03 14.68 0.13
N THR A 5 -11.81 14.57 -0.95
CA THR A 5 -12.50 15.69 -1.59
C THR A 5 -13.63 16.29 -0.74
N GLU A 6 -14.21 15.50 0.17
CA GLU A 6 -15.33 15.92 1.02
C GLU A 6 -14.88 16.48 2.38
N MET A 7 -13.59 16.36 2.71
CA MET A 7 -13.05 16.81 3.99
C MET A 7 -12.79 18.32 4.02
N THR A 8 -13.12 18.93 5.15
CA THR A 8 -12.80 20.32 5.49
C THR A 8 -11.29 20.51 5.69
N HIS A 9 -10.84 21.77 5.70
CA HIS A 9 -9.42 22.09 5.86
C HIS A 9 -8.88 21.67 7.24
N GLU A 10 -9.67 21.82 8.29
CA GLU A 10 -9.31 21.49 9.68
C GLU A 10 -9.12 19.98 9.84
N GLU A 11 -10.07 19.18 9.34
CA GLU A 11 -9.98 17.71 9.38
C GLU A 11 -8.74 17.19 8.63
N ARG A 12 -8.33 17.86 7.54
CA ARG A 12 -7.11 17.48 6.81
C ARG A 12 -5.84 17.78 7.60
N ILE A 13 -5.84 18.83 8.41
CA ILE A 13 -4.71 19.18 9.27
C ILE A 13 -4.62 18.17 10.43
N GLU A 14 -5.75 17.84 11.06
CA GLU A 14 -5.77 16.85 12.14
C GLU A 14 -5.35 15.45 11.67
N LEU A 15 -5.71 15.09 10.44
CA LEU A 15 -5.37 13.80 9.84
C LEU A 15 -4.01 13.80 9.12
N ALA A 16 -3.31 14.94 9.06
CA ALA A 16 -1.99 15.02 8.46
C ALA A 16 -0.94 14.32 9.33
N PHE A 17 0.04 13.69 8.67
CA PHE A 17 1.16 13.10 9.38
C PHE A 17 2.02 14.17 10.07
N THR A 18 2.54 13.83 11.24
CA THR A 18 3.56 14.63 11.93
C THR A 18 4.89 14.58 11.16
N GLN A 19 5.76 15.57 11.40
CA GLN A 19 7.08 15.63 10.74
C GLN A 19 7.89 14.35 10.92
N ARG A 20 7.90 13.78 12.13
CA ARG A 20 8.58 12.52 12.43
C ARG A 20 8.02 11.34 11.63
N GLN A 21 6.69 11.27 11.50
CA GLN A 21 6.04 10.20 10.72
C GLN A 21 6.37 10.32 9.22
N LEU A 22 6.53 11.55 8.71
CA LEU A 22 6.98 11.78 7.33
C LEU A 22 8.43 11.29 7.13
N GLU A 23 9.32 11.56 8.07
CA GLU A 23 10.72 11.08 8.04
C GLU A 23 10.79 9.55 8.12
N GLU A 24 9.97 8.92 8.96
CA GLU A 24 9.86 7.45 9.04
C GLU A 24 9.37 6.86 7.71
N LEU A 25 8.42 7.51 7.03
CA LEU A 25 7.97 7.11 5.69
C LEU A 25 9.08 7.23 4.64
N GLU A 26 9.87 8.30 4.67
CA GLU A 26 11.00 8.48 3.74
C GLU A 26 12.09 7.43 3.97
N GLN A 27 12.41 7.11 5.23
CA GLN A 27 13.34 6.05 5.57
C GLN A 27 12.81 4.68 5.11
N ALA A 28 11.54 4.37 5.36
CA ALA A 28 10.92 3.14 4.90
C ALA A 28 10.93 3.00 3.36
N ARG A 29 10.81 4.11 2.62
CA ARG A 29 10.90 4.10 1.14
C ARG A 29 12.32 3.87 0.62
N SER A 30 13.34 4.24 1.39
CA SER A 30 14.75 4.05 1.01
C SER A 30 15.30 2.68 1.43
N MET A 31 14.67 2.04 2.42
CA MET A 31 15.02 0.66 2.79
C MET A 31 14.64 -0.32 1.68
N PRO A 32 15.58 -1.17 1.22
CA PRO A 32 15.26 -2.21 0.24
C PRO A 32 14.35 -3.27 0.86
N ILE A 33 13.46 -3.85 0.04
CA ILE A 33 12.66 -5.00 0.44
C ILE A 33 13.61 -6.19 0.54
N VAL A 34 13.74 -6.76 1.74
CA VAL A 34 14.57 -7.94 2.01
C VAL A 34 13.65 -9.12 2.28
N PHE A 35 13.87 -10.20 1.54
CA PHE A 35 13.16 -11.46 1.72
C PHE A 35 14.00 -12.38 2.62
N ASP A 36 13.35 -13.01 3.58
CA ASP A 36 13.99 -13.94 4.52
C ASP A 36 13.87 -15.38 4.01
N GLU A 37 14.62 -16.31 4.61
CA GLU A 37 14.52 -17.74 4.31
C GLU A 37 13.10 -18.27 4.57
N ASP A 38 12.44 -17.74 5.60
CA ASP A 38 11.05 -18.07 5.95
C ASP A 38 10.00 -17.36 5.06
N CYS A 39 10.39 -16.29 4.35
CA CYS A 39 9.50 -15.50 3.49
C CYS A 39 10.19 -15.18 2.15
N PRO A 40 10.33 -16.18 1.27
CA PRO A 40 11.00 -16.02 -0.01
C PRO A 40 10.18 -15.19 -0.99
N GLU A 41 10.85 -14.69 -2.03
CA GLU A 41 10.19 -14.03 -3.16
C GLU A 41 9.19 -14.97 -3.84
N ILE A 42 7.96 -14.50 -4.03
CA ILE A 42 6.93 -15.22 -4.81
C ILE A 42 7.05 -14.82 -6.26
N THR A 43 7.36 -15.79 -7.13
CA THR A 43 7.40 -15.54 -8.57
C THR A 43 5.98 -15.42 -9.15
N PRO A 44 5.79 -14.73 -10.28
CA PRO A 44 4.48 -14.63 -10.94
C PRO A 44 3.86 -16.01 -11.26
N GLU A 45 4.69 -16.99 -11.62
CA GLU A 45 4.24 -18.36 -11.89
C GLU A 45 3.68 -19.06 -10.65
N GLN A 46 4.32 -18.86 -9.49
CA GLN A 46 3.82 -19.34 -8.21
C GLN A 46 2.54 -18.59 -7.81
N ALA A 47 2.47 -17.28 -8.09
CA ALA A 47 1.31 -16.46 -7.79
C ALA A 47 0.01 -16.93 -8.50
N VAL A 48 0.13 -17.57 -9.68
CA VAL A 48 -1.03 -18.13 -10.41
C VAL A 48 -1.73 -19.24 -9.62
N LYS A 49 -1.01 -19.97 -8.76
CA LYS A 49 -1.60 -21.03 -7.94
C LYS A 49 -2.56 -20.49 -6.87
N PHE A 50 -2.46 -19.21 -6.53
CA PHE A 50 -3.30 -18.59 -5.52
C PHE A 50 -4.57 -18.03 -6.13
N ARG A 51 -5.72 -18.39 -5.54
CA ARG A 51 -7.01 -17.83 -5.92
C ARG A 51 -7.09 -16.38 -5.44
N ARG A 52 -7.28 -15.42 -6.37
CA ARG A 52 -7.54 -14.02 -6.00
C ARG A 52 -8.84 -13.91 -5.20
N VAL A 53 -8.75 -13.30 -4.03
CA VAL A 53 -9.92 -13.02 -3.16
C VAL A 53 -10.82 -11.97 -3.81
N ASN A 54 -10.25 -10.97 -4.49
CA ASN A 54 -10.99 -10.01 -5.30
C ASN A 54 -10.74 -10.28 -6.78
N PRO A 55 -11.66 -10.94 -7.50
CA PRO A 55 -11.48 -11.25 -8.91
C PRO A 55 -11.45 -9.97 -9.75
N PHE A 56 -10.60 -9.95 -10.77
CA PHE A 56 -10.54 -8.83 -11.71
C PHE A 56 -11.86 -8.72 -12.48
N ARG A 57 -12.59 -7.62 -12.30
CA ARG A 57 -13.78 -7.33 -13.10
C ARG A 57 -13.31 -6.77 -14.43
N ARG A 58 -13.46 -7.53 -15.52
CA ARG A 58 -13.29 -6.97 -16.87
C ARG A 58 -14.39 -5.94 -17.08
N ALA A 59 -14.01 -4.68 -17.33
CA ALA A 59 -14.94 -3.70 -17.86
C ALA A 59 -15.21 -4.12 -19.32
N ASN A 60 -16.44 -4.54 -19.60
CA ASN A 60 -16.88 -4.74 -20.99
C ASN A 60 -17.11 -3.33 -21.58
N ASN A 61 -16.45 -3.03 -22.70
CA ASN A 61 -16.75 -1.86 -23.53
C ASN A 61 -18.13 -1.99 -24.18
#